data_AF-A0A963QZ22-F1
#
_entry.id   AF-A0A963QZ22-F1
#
_cell.length_a   1.000
_cell.length_b   1.000
_cell.length_c   1.000
_cell.angle_alpha   90.00
_cell.angle_beta   90.00
_cell.angle_gamma   90.00
#
_symmetry.space_group_name_H-M   'P 1'
#
loop_
_entity.id
_entity.type
_entity.pdbx_description
1 polymer ?
#
loop_
_entity_poly.entity_id
_entity_poly.type
_entity_poly.pdbx_seq_one_letter_code
_entity_poly.pdbx_strand_id
1 'polypeptide(L)'
;MQEPPRRDYRVIYADPPWTFRTYSRKGKGRSPEAHYDCMTLDDIKALPVADWAASDALLLMWATDPLLERALEVVRAWGFTYKTVGFYWAKLNKGREPHLVSEADFFTGMGFWTRANPEPCLLATRGRPGRRSGAVRKLVVAPRREHSRKPDEVRARIEALADGPYLEMFARDGRRGWDVWGGQAGLFDAGSVATRRWASVRPVFDDPAPQTGEEGTREDGTPE
;
A
#
# COMPACT_ATOMS: atom_id res chain seq x y z
N MET A 1 -4.00 -14.37 14.89
CA MET A 1 -5.14 -13.79 14.15
C MET A 1 -5.98 -14.93 13.60
N GLN A 2 -7.28 -14.73 13.41
CA GLN A 2 -8.12 -15.69 12.70
C GLN A 2 -7.68 -15.71 11.22
N GLU A 3 -7.57 -16.90 10.65
CA GLU A 3 -7.35 -17.05 9.21
C GLU A 3 -8.57 -16.57 8.43
N PRO A 4 -8.40 -16.15 7.16
CA PRO A 4 -9.56 -15.93 6.30
C PRO A 4 -10.35 -17.23 6.12
N PRO A 5 -11.65 -17.15 5.80
CA PRO A 5 -12.53 -18.32 5.75
C PRO A 5 -12.19 -19.32 4.62
N ARG A 6 -11.31 -18.95 3.68
CA ARG A 6 -10.91 -19.78 2.54
C ARG A 6 -9.39 -19.85 2.41
N ARG A 7 -8.94 -20.83 1.61
CA ARG A 7 -7.52 -21.04 1.28
C ARG A 7 -7.26 -21.19 -0.23
N ASP A 8 -8.20 -20.72 -1.05
CA ASP A 8 -8.21 -20.84 -2.51
C ASP A 8 -8.54 -19.51 -3.20
N TYR A 9 -8.12 -18.38 -2.62
CA TYR A 9 -8.37 -17.07 -3.20
C TYR A 9 -7.67 -16.92 -4.56
N ARG A 10 -8.46 -16.60 -5.59
CA ARG A 10 -7.95 -16.31 -6.94
C ARG A 10 -7.51 -14.87 -7.10
N VAL A 11 -8.01 -13.98 -6.25
CA VAL A 11 -7.61 -12.58 -6.21
C VAL A 11 -7.42 -12.17 -4.75
N ILE A 12 -6.24 -11.65 -4.46
CA ILE A 12 -5.90 -11.02 -3.19
C ILE A 12 -5.63 -9.54 -3.47
N TYR A 13 -6.30 -8.65 -2.75
CA TYR A 13 -6.14 -7.20 -2.81
C TYR A 13 -5.67 -6.70 -1.45
N ALA A 14 -4.54 -6.01 -1.38
CA ALA A 14 -3.90 -5.66 -0.12
C ALA A 14 -3.45 -4.20 -0.06
N ASP A 15 -3.62 -3.59 1.10
CA ASP A 15 -3.05 -2.29 1.46
C ASP A 15 -2.21 -2.43 2.75
N PRO A 16 -0.99 -2.98 2.68
CA PRO A 16 -0.22 -3.30 3.89
C PRO A 16 0.07 -2.06 4.75
N PRO A 17 -0.01 -2.15 6.10
CA PRO A 17 0.20 -1.02 6.99
C PRO A 17 1.71 -0.79 7.22
N TRP A 18 2.39 -0.30 6.20
CA TRP A 18 3.84 -0.07 6.21
C TRP A 18 4.28 0.83 7.38
N THR A 19 5.29 0.43 8.14
CA THR A 19 6.06 1.38 8.98
C THR A 19 6.87 2.32 8.08
N PHE A 20 6.70 3.63 8.26
CA PHE A 20 7.40 4.65 7.48
C PHE A 20 8.40 5.41 8.35
N ARG A 21 9.70 5.31 8.06
CA ARG A 21 10.70 6.17 8.72
C ARG A 21 10.53 7.60 8.19
N THR A 22 10.26 8.55 9.09
CA THR A 22 10.27 9.98 8.74
C THR A 22 11.65 10.58 9.01
N TYR A 23 12.18 11.35 8.07
CA TYR A 23 13.53 11.95 8.14
C TYR A 23 13.68 13.08 9.18
N SER A 24 12.62 13.43 9.92
CA SER A 24 12.71 14.45 10.97
C SER A 24 11.77 14.16 12.14
N ARG A 25 12.15 14.64 13.34
CA ARG A 25 11.32 14.55 14.55
C ARG A 25 9.96 15.27 14.41
N LYS A 26 9.86 16.28 13.52
CA LYS A 26 8.61 16.97 13.15
C LYS A 26 7.70 16.15 12.21
N GLY A 27 8.23 15.13 11.52
CA GLY A 27 7.46 14.24 10.65
C GLY A 27 6.64 13.17 11.39
N LYS A 28 6.97 12.88 12.66
CA LYS A 28 6.33 11.83 13.47
C LYS A 28 4.84 12.08 13.76
N GLY A 29 4.38 13.33 13.80
CA GLY A 29 2.95 13.65 13.96
C GLY A 29 2.12 13.43 12.70
N ARG A 30 2.75 13.07 11.56
CA ARG A 30 2.12 12.87 10.25
C ARG A 30 2.44 11.48 9.66
N SER A 31 3.15 10.62 10.39
CA SER A 31 3.44 9.26 9.96
C SER A 31 2.19 8.38 10.09
N PRO A 32 2.07 7.32 9.27
CA PRO A 32 1.09 6.24 9.45
C PRO A 32 0.90 5.78 10.91
N GLU A 33 2.00 5.75 11.66
CA GLU A 33 2.11 5.36 13.06
C GLU A 33 1.26 6.23 14.01
N ALA A 34 0.90 7.45 13.61
CA ALA A 34 0.01 8.33 14.37
C ALA A 34 -1.48 7.98 14.21
N HIS A 35 -1.83 7.11 13.25
CA HIS A 35 -3.20 6.84 12.84
C HIS A 35 -3.60 5.35 12.85
N TYR A 36 -2.65 4.40 12.88
CA TYR A 36 -2.92 2.96 12.97
C TYR A 36 -1.69 2.14 13.40
N ASP A 37 -1.91 0.92 13.92
CA ASP A 37 -0.87 -0.05 14.23
C ASP A 37 -0.13 -0.45 12.93
N CYS A 38 1.10 0.04 12.74
CA CYS A 38 1.94 -0.34 11.61
C CYS A 38 2.64 -1.69 11.86
N MET A 39 2.86 -2.46 10.80
CA MET A 39 3.63 -3.69 10.84
C MET A 39 5.06 -3.44 10.32
N THR A 40 6.03 -4.14 10.89
CA THR A 40 7.39 -4.15 10.33
C THR A 40 7.38 -4.86 8.97
N LEU A 41 8.39 -4.60 8.14
CA LEU A 41 8.53 -5.27 6.85
C LEU A 41 8.57 -6.81 7.02
N ASP A 42 9.30 -7.29 8.02
CA ASP A 42 9.42 -8.72 8.29
C ASP A 42 8.10 -9.34 8.75
N ASP A 43 7.32 -8.63 9.59
CA ASP A 43 5.99 -9.10 9.99
C ASP A 43 5.04 -9.19 8.79
N ILE A 44 5.10 -8.22 7.86
CA ILE A 44 4.29 -8.24 6.63
C ILE A 44 4.72 -9.43 5.76
N LYS A 45 6.03 -9.65 5.57
CA LYS A 45 6.57 -10.77 4.79
C LYS A 45 6.22 -12.13 5.40
N ALA A 46 6.12 -12.22 6.72
CA ALA A 46 5.82 -13.45 7.45
C ALA A 46 4.33 -13.88 7.39
N LEU A 47 3.43 -13.05 6.85
CA LEU A 47 2.04 -13.45 6.67
C LEU A 47 1.93 -14.65 5.72
N PRO A 48 1.14 -15.68 6.05
CA PRO A 48 1.01 -16.91 5.26
C PRO A 48 0.07 -16.73 4.05
N VAL A 49 0.23 -15.64 3.30
CA VAL A 49 -0.63 -15.29 2.16
C VAL A 49 -0.54 -16.35 1.06
N ALA A 50 0.61 -17.00 0.90
CA ALA A 50 0.79 -18.13 -0.01
C ALA A 50 -0.11 -19.32 0.34
N ASP A 51 -0.46 -19.52 1.61
CA ASP A 51 -1.33 -20.61 2.06
C ASP A 51 -2.82 -20.28 1.85
N TRP A 52 -3.14 -19.01 1.61
CA TRP A 52 -4.50 -18.54 1.35
C TRP A 52 -4.82 -18.42 -0.14
N ALA A 53 -3.78 -18.26 -0.98
CA ALA A 53 -3.91 -18.09 -2.41
C ALA A 53 -4.11 -19.43 -3.14
N ALA A 54 -4.97 -19.44 -4.17
CA ALA A 54 -5.02 -20.52 -5.14
C ALA A 54 -3.68 -20.72 -5.85
N SER A 55 -3.50 -21.87 -6.52
CA SER A 55 -2.31 -22.16 -7.35
C SER A 55 -2.13 -21.14 -8.47
N ASP A 56 -3.25 -20.68 -9.04
CA ASP A 56 -3.33 -19.63 -10.04
C ASP A 56 -4.08 -18.43 -9.45
N ALA A 57 -3.35 -17.38 -9.07
CA ALA A 57 -3.91 -16.24 -8.35
C ALA A 57 -3.28 -14.91 -8.76
N LEU A 58 -4.06 -13.83 -8.60
CA LEU A 58 -3.60 -12.45 -8.70
C LEU A 58 -3.39 -11.86 -7.31
N LEU A 59 -2.31 -11.08 -7.17
CA LEU A 59 -2.10 -10.16 -6.07
C LEU A 59 -2.13 -8.74 -6.61
N LEU A 60 -3.02 -7.92 -6.05
CA LEU A 60 -3.05 -6.47 -6.24
C LEU A 60 -2.65 -5.79 -4.92
N MET A 61 -1.54 -5.07 -4.89
CA MET A 61 -1.01 -4.54 -3.64
C MET A 61 -0.64 -3.06 -3.77
N TRP A 62 -1.21 -2.23 -2.92
CA TRP A 62 -0.81 -0.83 -2.82
C TRP A 62 0.60 -0.70 -2.26
N ALA A 63 1.36 0.20 -2.88
CA ALA A 63 2.68 0.60 -2.42
C ALA A 63 2.77 2.12 -2.42
N THR A 64 3.80 2.64 -1.75
CA THR A 64 4.22 4.03 -1.89
C THR A 64 5.57 4.04 -2.58
N ASP A 65 5.84 5.05 -3.42
CA ASP A 65 7.09 5.11 -4.21
C ASP A 65 8.37 4.88 -3.38
N PRO A 66 8.51 5.46 -2.17
CA PRO A 66 9.72 5.26 -1.37
C PRO A 66 9.90 3.85 -0.82
N LEU A 67 8.84 3.03 -0.87
CA LEU A 67 8.83 1.65 -0.36
C LEU A 67 8.72 0.64 -1.50
N LEU A 68 8.87 1.04 -2.76
CA LEU A 68 8.65 0.16 -3.90
C LEU A 68 9.52 -1.10 -3.87
N GLU A 69 10.81 -0.97 -3.55
CA GLU A 69 11.72 -2.11 -3.44
C GLU A 69 11.27 -3.11 -2.37
N ARG A 70 10.87 -2.60 -1.20
CA ARG A 70 10.34 -3.39 -0.08
C ARG A 70 9.00 -4.03 -0.40
N ALA A 71 8.15 -3.33 -1.14
CA ALA A 71 6.89 -3.88 -1.64
C ALA A 71 7.16 -5.08 -2.56
N LEU A 72 8.17 -5.01 -3.43
CA LEU A 72 8.57 -6.14 -4.26
C LEU A 72 9.13 -7.31 -3.44
N GLU A 73 9.80 -7.06 -2.31
CA GLU A 73 10.15 -8.13 -1.37
C GLU A 73 8.93 -8.83 -0.78
N VAL A 74 7.90 -8.08 -0.38
CA VAL A 74 6.64 -8.64 0.13
C VAL A 74 5.96 -9.49 -0.94
N VAL A 75 5.87 -9.01 -2.19
CA VAL A 75 5.32 -9.78 -3.32
C VAL A 75 6.02 -11.14 -3.43
N ARG A 76 7.36 -11.17 -3.36
CA ARG A 76 8.14 -12.42 -3.43
C ARG A 76 7.91 -13.31 -2.21
N ALA A 77 7.91 -12.74 -1.00
CA ALA A 77 7.70 -13.49 0.24
C ALA A 77 6.33 -14.18 0.28
N TRP A 78 5.30 -13.55 -0.28
CA TRP A 78 3.96 -14.12 -0.39
C TRP A 78 3.81 -15.13 -1.55
N GLY A 79 4.89 -15.46 -2.26
CA GLY A 79 4.87 -16.49 -3.32
C GLY A 79 4.34 -15.99 -4.67
N PHE A 80 4.34 -14.67 -4.90
CA PHE A 80 3.92 -14.07 -6.17
C PHE A 80 5.11 -13.55 -6.97
N THR A 81 4.92 -13.45 -8.28
CA THR A 81 5.87 -12.80 -9.20
C THR A 81 5.29 -11.50 -9.70
N TYR A 82 5.97 -10.38 -9.43
CA TYR A 82 5.58 -9.07 -9.95
C TYR A 82 5.50 -9.07 -11.48
N LYS A 83 4.50 -8.38 -12.04
CA LYS A 83 4.30 -8.27 -13.49
C LYS A 83 4.28 -6.83 -13.98
N THR A 84 3.51 -5.98 -13.32
CA THR A 84 3.28 -4.59 -13.74
C THR A 84 2.62 -3.82 -12.61
N VAL A 85 2.55 -2.50 -12.72
CA VAL A 85 1.50 -1.74 -12.01
C VAL A 85 0.13 -2.13 -12.60
N GLY A 86 -0.79 -2.55 -11.73
CA GLY A 86 -2.17 -2.85 -12.05
C GLY A 86 -3.01 -1.58 -12.12
N PHE A 87 -2.84 -0.68 -11.14
CA PHE A 87 -3.51 0.62 -11.13
C PHE A 87 -2.58 1.75 -10.68
N TYR A 88 -2.76 2.92 -11.26
CA TYR A 88 -2.22 4.17 -10.72
C TYR A 88 -3.38 5.02 -10.23
N TRP A 89 -3.37 5.39 -8.96
CA TRP A 89 -4.31 6.35 -8.42
C TRP A 89 -3.74 7.76 -8.52
N ALA A 90 -4.17 8.47 -9.55
CA ALA A 90 -3.95 9.90 -9.69
C ALA A 90 -4.92 10.64 -8.77
N LYS A 91 -4.39 11.17 -7.67
CA LYS A 91 -5.19 11.71 -6.57
C LYS A 91 -5.68 13.11 -6.90
N LEU A 92 -7.00 13.32 -6.86
CA LEU A 92 -7.56 14.66 -6.86
C LEU A 92 -7.61 15.25 -5.43
N ASN A 93 -7.68 16.57 -5.35
CA ASN A 93 -8.03 17.29 -4.14
C ASN A 93 -9.42 16.89 -3.63
N LYS A 94 -9.67 17.09 -2.32
CA LYS A 94 -10.97 16.76 -1.71
C LYS A 94 -12.09 17.54 -2.41
N GLY A 95 -13.22 16.88 -2.67
CA GLY A 95 -14.41 17.51 -3.27
C GLY A 95 -14.27 17.84 -4.77
N ARG A 96 -13.25 17.31 -5.46
CA ARG A 96 -13.10 17.48 -6.91
C ARG A 96 -13.71 16.32 -7.67
N GLU A 97 -14.39 16.68 -8.75
CA GLU A 97 -15.08 15.75 -9.63
C GLU A 97 -14.14 15.23 -10.74
N PRO A 98 -14.09 13.91 -11.03
CA PRO A 98 -13.13 13.34 -11.97
C PRO A 98 -13.30 13.73 -13.45
N HIS A 99 -14.46 14.26 -13.84
CA HIS A 99 -14.83 14.44 -15.25
C HIS A 99 -14.43 15.80 -15.84
N LEU A 100 -14.01 16.76 -15.02
CA LEU A 100 -13.49 18.07 -15.44
C LEU A 100 -12.26 18.41 -14.58
N VAL A 101 -11.08 17.99 -15.04
CA VAL A 101 -9.84 18.14 -14.28
C VAL A 101 -8.76 18.86 -15.08
N SER A 102 -8.09 19.77 -14.41
CA SER A 102 -6.83 20.41 -14.76
C SER A 102 -5.74 19.93 -13.79
N GLU A 103 -4.48 20.28 -14.06
CA GLU A 103 -3.37 19.92 -13.17
C GLU A 103 -3.57 20.44 -11.72
N ALA A 104 -4.18 21.62 -11.55
CA ALA A 104 -4.45 22.21 -10.24
C ALA A 104 -5.49 21.43 -9.40
N ASP A 105 -6.27 20.55 -10.03
CA ASP A 105 -7.21 19.68 -9.34
C ASP A 105 -6.52 18.50 -8.65
N PHE A 106 -5.29 18.17 -9.03
CA PHE A 106 -4.54 17.07 -8.45
C PHE A 106 -3.92 17.45 -7.10
N PHE A 107 -3.87 16.46 -6.21
CA PHE A 107 -3.16 16.62 -4.94
C PHE A 107 -1.65 16.64 -5.17
N THR A 108 -0.99 17.63 -4.59
CA THR A 108 0.46 17.75 -4.61
C THR A 108 1.06 17.22 -3.31
N GLY A 109 1.32 15.91 -3.23
CA GLY A 109 1.96 15.28 -2.07
C GLY A 109 3.41 15.74 -1.89
N MET A 110 3.97 15.62 -0.67
CA MET A 110 5.30 16.15 -0.34
C MET A 110 6.40 15.54 -1.21
N GLY A 111 6.40 14.20 -1.29
CA GLY A 111 7.49 13.43 -1.90
C GLY A 111 8.85 13.67 -1.26
N PHE A 112 9.89 13.07 -1.85
CA PHE A 112 11.27 13.21 -1.38
C PHE A 112 12.17 13.94 -2.38
N TRP A 113 12.00 13.64 -3.67
CA TRP A 113 12.77 14.23 -4.77
C TRP A 113 11.87 15.06 -5.69
N THR A 114 10.70 14.51 -6.05
CA THR A 114 9.62 15.21 -6.76
C THR A 114 8.35 15.16 -5.93
N ARG A 115 7.35 16.00 -6.26
CA ARG A 115 6.05 16.00 -5.56
C ARG A 115 5.31 14.68 -5.80
N ALA A 116 4.78 14.09 -4.73
CA ALA A 116 4.17 12.76 -4.77
C ALA A 116 2.72 12.79 -5.29
N ASN A 117 2.50 12.19 -6.46
CA ASN A 117 1.25 11.78 -7.11
C ASN A 117 1.68 11.15 -8.45
N PRO A 118 1.20 9.96 -8.88
CA PRO A 118 0.16 9.08 -8.32
C PRO A 118 0.65 8.05 -7.28
N GLU A 119 -0.29 7.30 -6.68
CA GLU A 119 0.03 6.09 -5.90
C GLU A 119 -0.09 4.81 -6.75
N PRO A 120 0.90 3.90 -6.73
CA PRO A 120 0.84 2.64 -7.45
C PRO A 120 0.14 1.52 -6.66
N CYS A 121 -0.68 0.74 -7.37
CA CYS A 121 -1.14 -0.58 -6.98
C CYS A 121 -0.47 -1.62 -7.88
N LEU A 122 0.47 -2.37 -7.34
CA LEU A 122 1.22 -3.40 -8.03
C LEU A 122 0.30 -4.57 -8.40
N LEU A 123 0.55 -5.21 -9.54
CA LEU A 123 -0.07 -6.45 -9.96
C LEU A 123 1.01 -7.52 -10.09
N ALA A 124 0.80 -8.62 -9.38
CA ALA A 124 1.64 -9.79 -9.38
C ALA A 124 0.78 -11.05 -9.59
N THR A 125 1.41 -12.12 -10.03
CA THR A 125 0.72 -13.40 -10.31
C THR A 125 1.43 -14.54 -9.60
N ARG A 126 0.64 -15.52 -9.15
CA ARG A 126 1.09 -16.87 -8.82
C ARG A 126 0.52 -17.81 -9.89
N GLY A 127 1.34 -18.72 -10.41
CA GLY A 127 0.93 -19.60 -11.51
C GLY A 127 0.55 -18.82 -12.78
N ARG A 128 -0.55 -19.22 -13.42
CA ARG A 128 -1.08 -18.68 -14.68
C ARG A 128 -2.57 -18.31 -14.53
N PRO A 129 -2.91 -17.27 -13.74
CA PRO A 129 -4.30 -16.88 -13.50
C PRO A 129 -4.97 -16.41 -14.79
N GLY A 130 -6.27 -16.74 -14.92
CA GLY A 130 -7.10 -16.26 -16.02
C GLY A 130 -7.35 -14.75 -15.94
N ARG A 131 -7.45 -14.10 -17.11
CA ARG A 131 -7.85 -12.70 -17.23
C ARG A 131 -9.18 -12.62 -17.95
N ARG A 132 -10.20 -12.05 -17.30
CA ARG A 132 -11.53 -11.84 -17.87
C ARG A 132 -11.53 -10.77 -18.96
N SER A 133 -10.84 -9.65 -18.72
CA SER A 133 -10.86 -8.51 -19.64
C SER A 133 -9.51 -7.79 -19.71
N GLY A 134 -9.05 -7.51 -20.94
CA GLY A 134 -7.93 -6.62 -21.21
C GLY A 134 -8.31 -5.14 -21.28
N ALA A 135 -9.62 -4.82 -21.23
CA ALA A 135 -10.12 -3.45 -21.35
C ALA A 135 -10.07 -2.65 -20.04
N VAL A 136 -9.73 -3.30 -18.91
CA VAL A 136 -9.62 -2.66 -17.60
C VAL A 136 -8.47 -1.65 -17.62
N ARG A 137 -8.80 -0.37 -17.45
CA ARG A 137 -7.82 0.73 -17.50
C ARG A 137 -7.03 0.84 -16.19
N LYS A 138 -5.72 1.05 -16.32
CA LYS A 138 -4.80 1.22 -15.17
C LYS A 138 -5.00 2.55 -14.44
N LEU A 139 -5.31 3.65 -15.15
CA LEU A 139 -5.42 4.98 -14.56
C LEU A 139 -6.75 5.13 -13.80
N VAL A 140 -6.65 5.40 -12.50
CA VAL A 140 -7.74 5.67 -11.56
C VAL A 140 -7.63 7.15 -11.19
N VAL A 141 -8.63 7.96 -11.54
CA VAL A 141 -8.66 9.39 -11.22
C VAL A 141 -9.80 9.59 -10.23
N ALA A 142 -9.46 9.82 -8.96
CA ALA A 142 -10.44 9.91 -7.89
C ALA A 142 -9.98 10.85 -6.77
N PRO A 143 -10.90 11.57 -6.11
CA PRO A 143 -10.58 12.43 -4.99
C PRO A 143 -10.08 11.62 -3.79
N ARG A 144 -9.07 12.17 -3.11
CA ARG A 144 -8.68 11.68 -1.78
C ARG A 144 -9.81 11.91 -0.78
N ARG A 145 -9.99 10.95 0.13
CA ARG A 145 -11.04 10.98 1.17
C ARG A 145 -10.40 10.97 2.55
N GLU A 146 -10.95 10.17 3.47
CA GLU A 146 -10.32 9.89 4.77
C GLU A 146 -8.90 9.33 4.56
N HIS A 147 -8.02 9.56 5.53
CA HIS A 147 -6.60 9.25 5.42
C HIS A 147 -6.38 7.81 4.96
N SER A 148 -5.64 7.58 3.88
CA SER A 148 -5.34 6.24 3.31
C SER A 148 -6.53 5.40 2.82
N ARG A 149 -7.75 5.95 2.73
CA ARG A 149 -8.87 5.26 2.08
C ARG A 149 -8.67 5.22 0.56
N LYS A 150 -8.57 4.01 0.01
CA LYS A 150 -8.37 3.76 -1.42
C LYS A 150 -9.68 4.00 -2.21
N PRO A 151 -9.63 4.24 -3.54
CA PRO A 151 -10.83 4.50 -4.33
C PRO A 151 -11.73 3.27 -4.45
N ASP A 152 -13.04 3.44 -4.22
CA ASP A 152 -13.99 2.32 -4.24
C ASP A 152 -14.08 1.63 -5.61
N GLU A 153 -13.85 2.39 -6.69
CA GLU A 153 -13.90 1.89 -8.06
C GLU A 153 -12.86 0.79 -8.35
N VAL A 154 -11.78 0.70 -7.56
CA VAL A 154 -10.73 -0.30 -7.78
C VAL A 154 -11.28 -1.71 -7.60
N ARG A 155 -12.17 -1.94 -6.64
CA ARG A 155 -12.79 -3.26 -6.43
C ARG A 155 -13.63 -3.69 -7.64
N ALA A 156 -14.41 -2.77 -8.20
CA ALA A 156 -15.18 -3.05 -9.42
C ALA A 156 -14.28 -3.33 -10.63
N ARG A 157 -13.15 -2.62 -10.75
CA ARG A 157 -12.16 -2.89 -11.80
C ARG A 157 -11.47 -4.24 -11.62
N ILE A 158 -11.23 -4.68 -10.40
CA ILE A 158 -10.67 -6.01 -10.10
C ILE A 158 -11.67 -7.11 -10.49
N GLU A 159 -12.94 -6.96 -10.12
CA GLU A 159 -14.02 -7.90 -10.49
C GLU A 159 -14.19 -8.02 -12.02
N ALA A 160 -13.98 -6.92 -12.75
CA ALA A 160 -13.97 -6.91 -14.22
C ALA A 160 -12.70 -7.53 -14.82
N LEU A 161 -11.57 -7.50 -14.09
CA LEU A 161 -10.28 -8.02 -14.54
C LEU A 161 -10.17 -9.54 -14.40
N ALA A 162 -10.65 -10.11 -13.30
CA ALA A 162 -10.49 -11.52 -12.95
C ALA A 162 -11.65 -12.05 -12.10
N ASP A 163 -11.88 -13.36 -12.16
CA ASP A 163 -12.85 -14.04 -11.31
C ASP A 163 -12.27 -14.30 -9.91
N GLY A 164 -13.12 -14.17 -8.89
CA GLY A 164 -12.80 -14.54 -7.51
C GLY A 164 -12.71 -16.07 -7.29
N PRO A 165 -12.64 -16.55 -6.03
CA PRO A 165 -12.93 -15.81 -4.79
C PRO A 165 -11.96 -14.65 -4.50
N TYR A 166 -12.46 -13.61 -3.83
CA TYR A 166 -11.73 -12.37 -3.54
C TYR A 166 -11.43 -12.22 -2.05
N LEU A 167 -10.20 -11.87 -1.71
CA LEU A 167 -9.75 -11.48 -0.37
C LEU A 167 -9.27 -10.02 -0.39
N GLU A 168 -9.79 -9.20 0.51
CA GLU A 168 -9.24 -7.87 0.81
C GLU A 168 -8.50 -7.88 2.15
N MET A 169 -7.20 -7.62 2.11
CA MET A 169 -6.33 -7.56 3.28
C MET A 169 -6.14 -6.11 3.74
N PHE A 170 -6.22 -5.91 5.05
CA PHE A 170 -6.15 -4.61 5.73
C PHE A 170 -7.26 -3.64 5.31
N ALA A 171 -8.39 -4.19 4.87
CA ALA A 171 -9.57 -3.41 4.53
C ALA A 171 -10.08 -2.65 5.76
N ARG A 172 -10.67 -1.49 5.50
CA ARG A 172 -11.32 -0.67 6.53
C ARG A 172 -12.84 -0.72 6.45
N ASP A 173 -13.35 -1.12 5.29
CA ASP A 173 -14.74 -1.36 4.98
C ASP A 173 -14.90 -2.73 4.32
N GLY A 174 -16.11 -3.28 4.37
CA GLY A 174 -16.46 -4.51 3.67
C GLY A 174 -17.07 -4.25 2.29
N ARG A 175 -16.97 -5.24 1.40
CA ARG A 175 -17.69 -5.26 0.12
C ARG A 175 -18.39 -6.61 -0.04
N ARG A 176 -19.64 -6.60 -0.50
CA ARG A 176 -20.39 -7.82 -0.77
C ARG A 176 -19.62 -8.69 -1.78
N GLY A 177 -19.44 -9.97 -1.47
CA GLY A 177 -18.71 -10.92 -2.32
C GLY A 177 -17.20 -10.95 -2.09
N TRP A 178 -16.68 -10.15 -1.16
CA TRP A 178 -15.28 -10.14 -0.74
C TRP A 178 -15.17 -10.63 0.69
N ASP A 179 -14.23 -11.53 0.93
CA ASP A 179 -13.79 -11.81 2.29
C ASP A 179 -12.80 -10.72 2.72
N VAL A 180 -12.85 -10.32 3.99
CA VAL A 180 -11.99 -9.27 4.54
C VAL A 180 -11.10 -9.87 5.63
N TRP A 181 -9.83 -9.51 5.63
CA TRP A 181 -8.85 -9.92 6.63
C TRP A 181 -8.04 -8.74 7.13
N GLY A 182 -7.81 -8.65 8.45
CA GLY A 182 -6.98 -7.62 9.07
C GLY A 182 -7.67 -6.86 10.21
N GLY A 183 -6.89 -6.41 11.20
CA GLY A 183 -7.37 -5.84 12.46
C GLY A 183 -8.01 -4.44 12.38
N GLN A 184 -8.37 -3.98 11.18
CA GLN A 184 -8.97 -2.66 10.94
C GLN A 184 -10.37 -2.70 10.33
N ALA A 185 -10.95 -3.88 10.12
CA ALA A 185 -12.35 -4.00 9.72
C ALA A 185 -13.23 -3.37 10.80
N GLY A 186 -13.93 -2.27 10.47
CA GLY A 186 -14.78 -1.53 11.41
C GLY A 186 -14.13 -0.31 12.10
N LEU A 187 -12.94 0.15 11.69
CA LEU A 187 -12.31 1.33 12.31
C LEU A 187 -13.08 2.64 12.09
N PHE A 188 -13.93 2.70 11.07
CA PHE A 188 -14.85 3.83 10.88
C PHE A 188 -16.10 3.76 11.77
N ASP A 189 -16.31 2.64 12.48
CA ASP A 189 -17.48 2.40 13.31
C ASP A 189 -17.21 2.56 14.82
N ALA A 190 -15.95 2.56 15.29
CA ALA A 190 -15.67 2.34 16.72
C ALA A 190 -14.59 3.22 17.42
N GLY A 191 -14.04 4.26 16.79
CA GLY A 191 -13.05 5.12 17.47
C GLY A 191 -11.74 4.41 17.87
N SER A 192 -10.78 5.16 18.41
CA SER A 192 -9.37 4.75 18.58
C SER A 192 -9.15 3.40 19.28
N VAL A 193 -8.25 2.57 18.73
CA VAL A 193 -7.85 1.27 19.30
C VAL A 193 -6.43 1.36 19.89
N ALA A 194 -6.22 0.68 21.03
CA ALA A 194 -4.98 0.68 21.81
C ALA A 194 -3.74 0.14 21.05
N THR A 195 -2.58 0.69 21.39
CA THR A 195 -1.27 0.43 20.79
C THR A 195 -0.78 -1.00 21.04
N ARG A 196 -0.51 -1.73 19.94
CA ARG A 196 0.15 -3.05 19.85
C ARG A 196 -0.71 -4.27 20.22
N ARG A 197 -1.04 -5.07 19.21
CA ARG A 197 -1.51 -6.47 19.33
C ARG A 197 -0.53 -7.53 18.82
N TRP A 198 0.63 -7.13 18.27
CA TRP A 198 1.62 -8.06 17.69
C TRP A 198 2.84 -8.20 18.60
N ALA A 199 3.23 -9.44 18.92
CA ALA A 199 4.45 -9.73 19.66
C ALA A 199 5.64 -9.74 18.68
N SER A 200 6.61 -8.83 18.85
CA SER A 200 7.90 -8.98 18.15
C SER A 200 8.71 -10.07 18.84
N VAL A 201 9.13 -11.09 18.08
CA VAL A 201 10.05 -12.12 18.59
C VAL A 201 11.51 -11.67 18.56
N ARG A 202 11.79 -10.43 18.16
CA ARG A 202 13.13 -9.84 18.19
C ARG A 202 13.08 -8.41 18.73
N PRO A 203 14.12 -7.97 19.45
CA PRO A 203 14.27 -6.56 19.77
C PRO A 203 14.28 -5.78 18.47
N VAL A 204 13.46 -4.73 18.45
CA VAL A 204 13.53 -3.67 17.46
C VAL A 204 14.96 -3.14 17.52
N PHE A 205 15.64 -3.02 16.37
CA PHE A 205 16.97 -2.41 16.17
C PHE A 205 18.20 -3.35 16.25
N ASP A 206 18.83 -3.54 15.08
CA ASP A 206 20.28 -3.49 14.90
C ASP A 206 20.59 -3.24 13.41
N ASP A 207 20.35 -2.01 12.95
CA ASP A 207 20.87 -1.57 11.65
C ASP A 207 21.41 -0.14 11.80
N PRO A 208 22.70 0.10 11.50
CA PRO A 208 23.32 1.39 11.69
C PRO A 208 22.65 2.44 10.80
N ALA A 209 22.44 3.64 11.36
CA ALA A 209 21.94 4.76 10.59
C ALA A 209 22.89 5.03 9.41
N PRO A 210 22.36 5.38 8.21
CA PRO A 210 23.21 5.82 7.12
C PRO A 210 24.02 7.04 7.58
N GLN A 211 25.33 6.97 7.42
CA GLN A 211 26.26 8.02 7.81
C GLN A 211 25.88 9.31 7.08
N THR A 212 25.58 10.35 7.84
CA THR A 212 25.43 11.71 7.31
C THR A 212 26.79 12.12 6.74
N GLY A 213 26.86 12.30 5.42
CA GLY A 213 28.06 12.82 4.77
C GLY A 213 28.47 14.15 5.42
N GLU A 214 29.75 14.24 5.76
CA GLU A 214 30.37 15.44 6.31
C GLU A 214 30.10 16.64 5.39
N GLU A 215 29.58 17.72 5.96
CA GLU A 215 29.50 19.02 5.32
C GLU A 215 30.93 19.51 5.05
N GLY A 216 31.39 19.34 3.81
CA GLY A 216 32.61 19.98 3.34
C GLY A 216 32.44 21.49 3.38
N THR A 217 33.10 22.13 4.34
CA THR A 217 33.33 23.57 4.39
C THR A 217 34.01 24.01 3.10
N ARG A 218 33.31 24.76 2.25
CA ARG A 218 33.95 25.54 1.18
C ARG A 218 34.46 26.81 1.84
N GLU A 219 35.78 26.91 1.98
CA GLU A 219 36.46 28.15 2.32
C GLU A 219 36.35 29.13 1.14
N ASP A 220 35.90 30.35 1.46
CA ASP A 220 35.91 31.50 0.58
C ASP A 220 37.36 31.91 0.29
N GLY A 221 37.78 31.74 -0.97
CA GLY A 221 39.07 32.19 -1.46
C GLY A 221 38.89 32.99 -2.73
N THR A 222 38.77 34.31 -2.60
CA THR A 222 39.07 35.24 -3.69
C THR A 222 40.59 35.27 -3.89
N PRO A 223 41.08 35.32 -5.14
CA PRO A 223 42.07 36.36 -5.42
C PRO A 223 41.89 37.05 -6.78
N GLU A 224 42.30 38.32 -6.75
CA GLU A 224 42.70 39.29 -7.80
C GLU A 224 42.39 39.02 -9.27
#